data_AF-A0A955J629-F1
#
_entry.id   AF-A0A955J629-F1
#
_cell.length_a   1.000
_cell.length_b   1.000
_cell.length_c   1.000
_cell.angle_alpha   90.00
_cell.angle_beta   90.00
_cell.angle_gamma   90.00
#
_symmetry.space_group_name_H-M   'P 1'
#
loop_
_entity.id
_entity.type
_entity.pdbx_description
1 polymer ?
#
loop_
_entity_poly.entity_id
_entity_poly.type
_entity_poly.pdbx_seq_one_letter_code
_entity_poly.pdbx_strand_id
1 'polypeptide(L)'
;MSLEQTIQELATIAAMAEADDAPRLVALRDGLHALATAESGQEQTSNVARTTADLVEKIVLRDCEDVDDALAQIHEAIDYLQAVAESVSAGASADQLTLPRIVNPDAARGSADAGSRDAELVGLWIGSASLALNELEEHILNLETEQGDGVRAETLATIKRGLHTLKGECGVLAAHHAQALCHEAETAIGHALDRGLPFPTDHALALLDWMRGWAEQLATDPDAPTPPHADLLERLQQFAAGAEEQAQANAAAAPAAPAADAPGADEPVDLAAEDDEMLAEFMAEAREHLDAAEAAALELENNAEDIELINTIFRAFHTI
;
A
#
# COMPACT_ATOMS: atom_id res chain seq x y z
N MET A 1 -15.35 -29.75 16.41
CA MET A 1 -15.88 -29.74 15.03
C MET A 1 -14.74 -30.13 14.11
N SER A 2 -14.95 -30.92 13.06
CA SER A 2 -13.87 -31.15 12.09
C SER A 2 -13.64 -29.89 11.25
N LEU A 3 -12.42 -29.74 10.71
CA LEU A 3 -12.07 -28.66 9.79
C LEU A 3 -13.05 -28.58 8.61
N GLU A 4 -13.36 -29.74 8.03
CA GLU A 4 -14.33 -29.93 6.95
C GLU A 4 -15.75 -29.47 7.32
N GLN A 5 -16.23 -29.82 8.52
CA GLN A 5 -17.55 -29.37 8.99
C GLN A 5 -17.62 -27.85 9.14
N THR A 6 -16.54 -27.25 9.65
CA THR A 6 -16.46 -25.79 9.84
C THR A 6 -16.50 -25.08 8.50
N ILE A 7 -15.72 -25.56 7.53
CA ILE A 7 -15.67 -25.00 6.17
C ILE A 7 -17.03 -25.18 5.45
N GLN A 8 -17.70 -26.31 5.63
CA GLN A 8 -19.02 -26.54 5.04
C GLN A 8 -20.10 -25.59 5.59
N GLU A 9 -20.03 -25.26 6.88
CA GLU A 9 -20.91 -24.26 7.49
C GLU A 9 -20.62 -22.87 6.94
N LEU A 10 -19.35 -22.47 6.84
CA LEU A 10 -18.95 -21.21 6.22
C LEU A 10 -19.45 -21.08 4.78
N ALA A 11 -19.33 -22.15 3.98
CA ALA A 11 -19.84 -22.17 2.63
C ALA A 11 -21.36 -21.97 2.55
N THR A 12 -22.10 -22.57 3.50
CA THR A 12 -23.56 -22.39 3.58
C THR A 12 -23.92 -20.94 3.94
N ILE A 13 -23.17 -20.33 4.86
CA ILE A 13 -23.38 -18.94 5.26
C ILE A 13 -23.05 -18.00 4.09
N ALA A 14 -21.91 -18.20 3.42
CA ALA A 14 -21.46 -17.38 2.29
C ALA A 14 -22.41 -17.46 1.08
N ALA A 15 -22.96 -18.63 0.78
CA ALA A 15 -23.92 -18.81 -0.32
C ALA A 15 -25.26 -18.08 -0.09
N MET A 16 -25.59 -17.76 1.17
CA MET A 16 -26.80 -17.04 1.54
C MET A 16 -26.50 -15.57 1.90
N ALA A 17 -25.24 -15.14 1.86
CA ALA A 17 -24.84 -13.79 2.23
C ALA A 17 -25.30 -12.79 1.17
N GLU A 18 -26.05 -11.78 1.62
CA GLU A 18 -26.42 -10.60 0.83
C GLU A 18 -25.72 -9.39 1.45
N ALA A 19 -25.40 -8.38 0.63
CA ALA A 19 -24.67 -7.19 1.05
C ALA A 19 -25.34 -6.42 2.19
N ASP A 20 -26.67 -6.51 2.31
CA ASP A 20 -27.48 -5.84 3.33
C ASP A 20 -27.77 -6.72 4.57
N ASP A 21 -27.39 -8.00 4.56
CA ASP A 21 -27.56 -8.92 5.70
C ASP A 21 -26.33 -8.89 6.62
N ALA A 22 -26.17 -7.78 7.34
CA ALA A 22 -25.08 -7.59 8.31
C ALA A 22 -24.97 -8.71 9.36
N PRO A 23 -26.06 -9.26 9.94
CA PRO A 23 -25.97 -10.40 10.84
C PRO A 23 -25.31 -11.64 10.23
N ARG A 24 -25.60 -11.94 8.96
CA ARG A 24 -25.01 -13.09 8.26
C ARG A 24 -23.54 -12.85 7.91
N LEU A 25 -23.19 -11.63 7.48
CA LEU A 25 -21.80 -11.25 7.22
C LEU A 25 -20.93 -11.31 8.48
N VAL A 26 -21.45 -10.83 9.62
CA VAL A 26 -20.74 -10.93 10.91
C VAL A 26 -20.52 -12.39 11.30
N ALA A 27 -21.52 -13.25 11.13
CA ALA A 27 -21.38 -14.69 11.38
C ALA A 27 -20.32 -15.35 10.47
N LEU A 28 -20.25 -14.94 9.20
CA LEU A 28 -19.24 -15.40 8.25
C LEU A 28 -17.83 -14.97 8.68
N ARG A 29 -17.64 -13.69 9.02
CA ARG A 29 -16.36 -13.15 9.52
C ARG A 29 -15.89 -13.90 10.77
N ASP A 30 -16.76 -14.03 11.76
CA ASP A 30 -16.40 -14.65 13.04
C ASP A 30 -16.00 -16.12 12.86
N GLY A 31 -16.68 -16.85 11.97
CA GLY A 31 -16.32 -18.22 11.65
C GLY A 31 -15.00 -18.33 10.85
N LEU A 32 -14.71 -17.38 9.96
CA LEU A 32 -13.42 -17.30 9.25
C LEU A 32 -12.26 -16.99 10.20
N HIS A 33 -12.44 -16.09 11.18
CA HIS A 33 -11.45 -15.86 12.24
C HIS A 33 -11.20 -17.10 13.11
N ALA A 34 -12.26 -17.83 13.46
CA ALA A 34 -12.12 -19.08 14.19
C ALA A 34 -11.34 -20.13 13.37
N LEU A 35 -11.55 -20.18 12.05
CA LEU A 35 -10.81 -21.04 11.15
C LEU A 35 -9.33 -20.64 11.07
N ALA A 36 -9.04 -19.34 10.97
CA ALA A 36 -7.67 -18.82 10.87
C ALA A 36 -6.80 -19.15 12.09
N THR A 37 -7.42 -19.21 13.27
CA THR A 37 -6.75 -19.42 14.57
C THR A 37 -6.69 -20.90 15.00
N ALA A 38 -7.25 -21.83 14.22
CA ALA A 38 -7.26 -23.24 14.58
C ALA A 38 -5.88 -23.89 14.43
N GLU A 39 -5.40 -24.59 15.48
CA GLU A 39 -4.06 -25.23 15.54
C GLU A 39 -3.82 -26.35 14.50
N SER A 40 -4.86 -26.77 13.77
CA SER A 40 -4.80 -27.83 12.75
C SER A 40 -4.68 -27.32 11.31
N GLY A 41 -4.64 -26.00 11.09
CA GLY A 41 -4.60 -25.39 9.76
C GLY A 41 -3.20 -25.37 9.14
N GLN A 42 -3.11 -25.58 7.83
CA GLN A 42 -1.93 -25.19 7.06
C GLN A 42 -1.83 -23.66 7.04
N GLU A 43 -0.61 -23.11 7.02
CA GLU A 43 -0.35 -21.67 7.05
C GLU A 43 -1.13 -20.90 5.97
N GLN A 44 -1.24 -21.47 4.76
CA GLN A 44 -2.03 -20.90 3.67
C GLN A 44 -3.53 -20.88 3.94
N THR A 45 -4.09 -21.94 4.57
CA THR A 45 -5.50 -21.97 4.98
C THR A 45 -5.81 -20.87 5.98
N SER A 46 -4.92 -20.68 6.96
CA SER A 46 -5.06 -19.61 7.95
C SER A 46 -4.95 -18.23 7.32
N ASN A 47 -4.05 -18.05 6.35
CA ASN A 47 -3.91 -16.79 5.65
C ASN A 47 -5.16 -16.44 4.83
N VAL A 48 -5.63 -17.37 3.99
CA VAL A 48 -6.86 -17.18 3.20
C VAL A 48 -8.06 -16.86 4.11
N ALA A 49 -8.26 -17.64 5.17
CA ALA A 49 -9.37 -17.41 6.09
C ALA A 49 -9.33 -16.02 6.75
N ARG A 50 -8.13 -15.55 7.16
CA ARG A 50 -7.95 -14.22 7.76
C ARG A 50 -8.24 -13.11 6.75
N THR A 51 -7.63 -13.16 5.57
CA THR A 51 -7.84 -12.12 4.55
C THR A 51 -9.30 -12.06 4.09
N THR A 52 -9.98 -13.21 4.00
CA THR A 52 -11.43 -13.23 3.73
C THR A 52 -12.25 -12.62 4.84
N ALA A 53 -11.88 -12.84 6.12
CA ALA A 53 -12.56 -12.20 7.24
C ALA A 53 -12.41 -10.67 7.19
N ASP A 54 -11.21 -10.16 6.88
CA ASP A 54 -10.94 -8.73 6.75
C ASP A 54 -11.79 -8.10 5.64
N LEU A 55 -11.95 -8.77 4.50
CA LEU A 55 -12.81 -8.30 3.41
C LEU A 55 -14.29 -8.29 3.80
N VAL A 56 -14.77 -9.33 4.50
CA VAL A 56 -16.15 -9.35 5.03
C VAL A 56 -16.36 -8.20 6.02
N GLU A 57 -15.37 -7.90 6.86
CA GLU A 57 -15.41 -6.77 7.79
C GLU A 57 -15.52 -5.43 7.06
N LYS A 58 -14.76 -5.22 5.98
CA LYS A 58 -14.88 -4.04 5.12
C LYS A 58 -16.30 -3.87 4.57
N ILE A 59 -16.94 -4.94 4.10
CA ILE A 59 -18.34 -4.89 3.64
C ILE A 59 -19.27 -4.47 4.80
N VAL A 60 -19.10 -5.06 5.98
CA VAL A 60 -19.92 -4.73 7.17
C VAL A 60 -19.75 -3.26 7.60
N LEU A 61 -18.53 -2.74 7.53
CA LEU A 61 -18.19 -1.35 7.85
C LEU A 61 -18.55 -0.35 6.73
N ARG A 62 -19.00 -0.84 5.57
CA ARG A 62 -19.26 -0.06 4.35
C ARG A 62 -18.00 0.65 3.81
N ASP A 63 -16.83 0.07 4.08
CA ASP A 63 -15.52 0.51 3.63
C ASP A 63 -15.06 -0.34 2.42
N CYS A 64 -15.94 -0.43 1.42
CA CYS A 64 -15.73 -1.27 0.25
C CYS A 64 -16.26 -0.55 -1.00
N GLU A 65 -15.37 -0.28 -1.96
CA GLU A 65 -15.71 0.45 -3.19
C GLU A 65 -16.62 -0.37 -4.13
N ASP A 66 -16.38 -1.68 -4.23
CA ASP A 66 -17.15 -2.62 -5.05
C ASP A 66 -17.56 -3.85 -4.24
N VAL A 67 -18.79 -3.83 -3.72
CA VAL A 67 -19.34 -4.90 -2.88
C VAL A 67 -19.58 -6.19 -3.68
N ASP A 68 -19.90 -6.08 -4.97
CA ASP A 68 -20.18 -7.24 -5.81
C ASP A 68 -18.89 -8.03 -6.12
N ASP A 69 -17.80 -7.33 -6.47
CA ASP A 69 -16.48 -7.97 -6.62
C ASP A 69 -15.96 -8.52 -5.28
N ALA A 70 -16.18 -7.81 -4.17
CA ALA A 70 -15.80 -8.31 -2.85
C ALA A 70 -16.54 -9.60 -2.47
N LEU A 71 -17.85 -9.69 -2.73
CA LEU A 71 -18.62 -10.92 -2.53
C LEU A 71 -18.14 -12.06 -3.44
N ALA A 72 -17.79 -11.77 -4.70
CA ALA A 72 -17.21 -12.76 -5.60
C ALA A 72 -15.87 -13.31 -5.07
N GLN A 73 -14.98 -12.43 -4.58
CA GLN A 73 -13.71 -12.83 -3.97
C GLN A 73 -13.90 -13.67 -2.69
N ILE A 74 -14.94 -13.38 -1.90
CA ILE A 74 -15.31 -14.20 -0.74
C ILE A 74 -15.74 -15.60 -1.18
N HIS A 75 -16.57 -15.72 -2.23
CA HIS A 75 -16.98 -17.04 -2.74
C HIS A 75 -15.80 -17.84 -3.29
N GLU A 76 -14.90 -17.22 -4.06
CA GLU A 76 -13.67 -17.87 -4.53
C GLU A 76 -12.81 -18.41 -3.37
N ALA A 77 -12.70 -17.63 -2.29
CA ALA A 77 -11.92 -18.03 -1.12
C ALA A 77 -12.55 -19.21 -0.36
N ILE A 78 -13.87 -19.22 -0.23
CA ILE A 78 -14.61 -20.34 0.35
C ILE A 78 -14.46 -21.61 -0.50
N ASP A 79 -14.57 -21.49 -1.83
CA ASP A 79 -14.38 -22.62 -2.75
C ASP A 79 -12.96 -23.21 -2.62
N TYR A 80 -11.94 -22.35 -2.52
CA TYR A 80 -10.57 -22.78 -2.25
C TYR A 80 -10.45 -23.54 -0.92
N LEU A 81 -11.03 -23.01 0.17
CA LEU A 81 -11.00 -23.66 1.49
C LEU A 81 -11.68 -25.03 1.45
N GLN A 82 -12.78 -25.18 0.71
CA GLN A 82 -13.43 -26.47 0.47
C GLN A 82 -12.50 -27.44 -0.28
N ALA A 83 -11.86 -26.99 -1.35
CA ALA A 83 -10.90 -27.80 -2.11
C ALA A 83 -9.70 -28.25 -1.26
N VAL A 84 -9.20 -27.40 -0.36
CA VAL A 84 -8.15 -27.77 0.61
C VAL A 84 -8.65 -28.86 1.55
N ALA A 85 -9.85 -28.70 2.13
CA ALA A 85 -10.41 -29.68 3.06
C ALA A 85 -10.60 -31.05 2.38
N GLU A 86 -11.11 -31.07 1.14
CA GLU A 86 -11.24 -32.28 0.34
C GLU A 86 -9.88 -32.93 0.06
N SER A 87 -8.88 -32.14 -0.34
CA SER A 87 -7.52 -32.62 -0.64
C SER A 87 -6.87 -33.26 0.59
N VAL A 88 -7.00 -32.61 1.75
CA VAL A 88 -6.50 -33.13 3.03
C VAL A 88 -7.22 -34.42 3.42
N SER A 89 -8.55 -34.48 3.24
CA SER A 89 -9.33 -35.69 3.54
C SER A 89 -8.94 -36.87 2.63
N ALA A 90 -8.54 -36.59 1.39
CA ALA A 90 -8.07 -37.56 0.40
C ALA A 90 -6.58 -37.94 0.59
N GLY A 91 -5.85 -37.28 1.50
CA GLY A 91 -4.43 -37.49 1.73
C GLY A 91 -3.51 -36.91 0.63
N ALA A 92 -4.00 -35.95 -0.15
CA ALA A 92 -3.25 -35.22 -1.18
C ALA A 92 -2.66 -33.90 -0.62
N SER A 93 -1.65 -33.35 -1.31
CA SER A 93 -1.13 -32.01 -0.97
C SER A 93 -2.01 -30.92 -1.59
N ALA A 94 -2.28 -29.86 -0.81
CA ALA A 94 -3.00 -28.67 -1.24
C ALA A 94 -2.11 -27.66 -2.00
N ASP A 95 -0.79 -27.89 -2.08
CA ASP A 95 0.17 -26.96 -2.70
C ASP A 95 -0.08 -26.71 -4.21
N GLN A 96 -0.86 -27.59 -4.85
CA GLN A 96 -1.19 -27.49 -6.28
C GLN A 96 -2.47 -26.70 -6.55
N LEU A 97 -3.21 -26.32 -5.50
CA LEU A 97 -4.44 -25.55 -5.65
C LEU A 97 -4.12 -24.09 -5.97
N THR A 98 -4.88 -23.53 -6.90
CA THR A 98 -4.79 -22.11 -7.25
C THR A 98 -5.35 -21.29 -6.09
N LEU A 99 -4.54 -20.36 -5.56
CA LEU A 99 -4.97 -19.44 -4.52
C LEU A 99 -6.08 -18.51 -5.02
N PRO A 100 -7.05 -18.12 -4.18
CA PRO A 100 -8.12 -17.20 -4.55
C PRO A 100 -7.59 -15.78 -4.76
N ARG A 101 -8.31 -14.97 -5.55
CA ARG A 101 -7.92 -13.58 -5.88
C ARG A 101 -7.66 -12.70 -4.66
N ILE A 102 -8.36 -12.98 -3.57
CA ILE A 102 -8.20 -12.21 -2.34
C ILE A 102 -6.80 -12.34 -1.70
N VAL A 103 -6.10 -13.45 -1.93
CA VAL A 103 -4.72 -13.68 -1.45
C VAL A 103 -3.71 -13.63 -2.60
N ASN A 104 -4.15 -13.94 -3.81
CA ASN A 104 -3.36 -13.85 -5.02
C ASN A 104 -4.19 -13.17 -6.12
N PRO A 105 -4.24 -11.83 -6.17
CA PRO A 105 -5.08 -11.09 -7.12
C PRO A 105 -4.78 -11.39 -8.59
N ASP A 106 -3.62 -11.99 -8.88
CA ASP A 106 -3.28 -12.47 -10.22
C ASP A 106 -3.93 -13.82 -10.59
N ALA A 107 -4.48 -14.57 -9.63
CA ALA A 107 -5.12 -15.87 -9.86
C ALA A 107 -6.39 -15.77 -10.71
N ALA A 108 -7.03 -14.59 -10.76
CA ALA A 108 -8.14 -14.26 -11.67
C ALA A 108 -7.84 -14.61 -13.14
N ARG A 109 -6.56 -14.65 -13.51
CA ARG A 109 -6.11 -14.89 -14.87
C ARG A 109 -6.00 -16.37 -15.24
N GLY A 110 -6.25 -17.28 -14.29
CA GLY A 110 -6.25 -18.73 -14.52
C GLY A 110 -7.51 -19.26 -15.22
N SER A 111 -8.63 -18.55 -15.20
CA SER A 111 -9.86 -18.97 -15.88
C SER A 111 -10.03 -18.27 -17.23
N ALA A 112 -9.35 -18.77 -18.25
CA ALA A 112 -9.70 -18.81 -19.68
C ALA A 112 -10.29 -17.58 -20.43
N ASP A 113 -10.50 -16.41 -19.82
CA ASP A 113 -11.10 -15.22 -20.46
C ASP A 113 -10.59 -13.87 -19.90
N ALA A 114 -9.58 -13.85 -19.02
CA ALA A 114 -8.89 -12.61 -18.68
C ALA A 114 -7.92 -12.26 -19.81
N GLY A 115 -8.19 -11.16 -20.52
CA GLY A 115 -7.38 -10.71 -21.65
C GLY A 115 -5.89 -10.72 -21.33
N SER A 116 -5.12 -11.38 -22.19
CA SER A 116 -3.66 -11.33 -22.23
C SER A 116 -3.19 -9.89 -22.06
N ARG A 117 -2.18 -9.65 -21.20
CA ARG A 117 -1.57 -8.32 -21.07
C ARG A 117 -1.16 -7.86 -22.46
N ASP A 118 -1.44 -6.60 -22.79
CA ASP A 118 -1.01 -6.05 -24.06
C ASP A 118 0.53 -6.10 -24.15
N ALA A 119 1.03 -6.98 -25.00
CA ALA A 119 2.46 -7.24 -25.14
C ALA A 119 3.24 -5.99 -25.60
N GLU A 120 2.59 -5.04 -26.28
CA GLU A 120 3.20 -3.77 -26.66
C GLU A 120 3.36 -2.86 -25.43
N LEU A 121 2.34 -2.77 -24.58
CA LEU A 121 2.42 -2.01 -23.32
C LEU A 121 3.44 -2.61 -22.37
N VAL A 122 3.48 -3.93 -22.26
CA VAL A 122 4.49 -4.64 -21.45
C VAL A 122 5.90 -4.36 -21.98
N GLY A 123 6.11 -4.41 -23.30
CA GLY A 123 7.39 -4.08 -23.92
C GLY A 123 7.83 -2.64 -23.67
N LEU A 124 6.91 -1.67 -23.75
CA LEU A 124 7.17 -0.26 -23.45
C LEU A 124 7.56 -0.07 -21.98
N TRP A 125 6.81 -0.72 -21.08
CA TRP A 125 7.08 -0.69 -19.64
C TRP A 125 8.45 -1.28 -19.31
N ILE A 126 8.80 -2.45 -19.85
CA ILE A 126 10.12 -3.07 -19.60
C ILE A 126 11.25 -2.11 -19.99
N GLY A 127 11.10 -1.39 -21.11
CA GLY A 127 12.07 -0.39 -21.55
C GLY A 127 12.20 0.78 -20.58
N SER A 128 11.06 1.36 -20.15
CA SER A 128 11.02 2.45 -19.17
C SER A 128 11.58 2.03 -17.81
N ALA A 129 11.07 0.92 -17.28
CA ALA A 129 11.47 0.35 -15.99
C ALA A 129 12.97 0.04 -15.96
N SER A 130 13.54 -0.54 -17.01
CA SER A 130 14.99 -0.85 -17.05
C SER A 130 15.87 0.39 -16.88
N LEU A 131 15.46 1.53 -17.44
CA LEU A 131 16.18 2.80 -17.28
C LEU A 131 15.99 3.34 -15.86
N ALA A 132 14.74 3.43 -15.40
CA ALA A 132 14.42 3.93 -14.06
C ALA A 132 15.11 3.13 -12.95
N LEU A 133 15.13 1.80 -13.06
CA LEU A 133 15.79 0.92 -12.07
C LEU A 133 17.30 1.20 -11.98
N ASN A 134 17.97 1.45 -13.11
CA ASN A 134 19.40 1.75 -13.10
C ASN A 134 19.70 3.13 -12.49
N GLU A 135 18.87 4.13 -12.80
CA GLU A 135 18.99 5.48 -12.21
C GLU A 135 18.74 5.45 -10.70
N LEU A 136 17.70 4.73 -10.27
CA LEU A 136 17.39 4.55 -8.85
C LEU A 136 18.52 3.85 -8.11
N GLU A 137 19.11 2.80 -8.68
CA GLU A 137 20.24 2.07 -8.10
C GLU A 137 21.45 2.98 -7.91
N GLU A 138 21.79 3.80 -8.92
CA GLU A 138 22.88 4.78 -8.82
C GLU A 138 22.64 5.78 -7.68
N HIS A 139 21.43 6.36 -7.60
CA HIS A 139 21.08 7.28 -6.52
C HIS A 139 21.15 6.64 -5.13
N ILE A 140 20.66 5.40 -5.00
CA ILE A 140 20.70 4.65 -3.74
C ILE A 140 22.14 4.43 -3.27
N LEU A 141 23.03 4.02 -4.17
CA LEU A 141 24.44 3.78 -3.84
C LEU A 141 25.18 5.08 -3.50
N ASN A 142 24.81 6.19 -4.17
CA ASN A 142 25.42 7.49 -3.90
C ASN A 142 25.09 8.03 -2.49
N LEU A 143 23.95 7.66 -1.90
CA LEU A 143 23.56 8.06 -0.54
C LEU A 143 24.62 7.71 0.52
N GLU A 144 25.43 6.66 0.32
CA GLU A 144 26.49 6.30 1.28
C GLU A 144 27.70 7.22 1.23
N THR A 145 27.88 7.92 0.10
CA THR A 145 29.07 8.73 -0.19
C THR A 145 28.83 10.24 -0.07
N GLU A 146 27.57 10.66 -0.11
CA GLU A 146 27.16 12.06 -0.02
C GLU A 146 27.44 12.66 1.36
N GLN A 147 28.03 13.86 1.38
CA GLN A 147 28.27 14.63 2.60
C GLN A 147 27.40 15.89 2.58
N GLY A 148 26.56 16.04 3.61
CA GLY A 148 25.69 17.20 3.81
C GLY A 148 24.20 16.86 3.73
N ASP A 149 23.45 17.25 4.76
CA ASP A 149 22.04 16.86 4.94
C ASP A 149 21.14 17.34 3.80
N GLY A 150 21.41 18.51 3.21
CA GLY A 150 20.63 19.05 2.10
C GLY A 150 20.80 18.30 0.77
N VAL A 151 22.01 17.80 0.48
CA VAL A 151 22.27 16.99 -0.73
C VAL A 151 21.60 15.64 -0.60
N ARG A 152 21.74 15.01 0.58
CA ARG A 152 21.11 13.74 0.90
C ARG A 152 19.58 13.82 0.78
N ALA A 153 18.96 14.89 1.26
CA ALA A 153 17.52 15.09 1.16
C ALA A 153 17.05 15.21 -0.29
N GLU A 154 17.77 15.92 -1.16
CA GLU A 154 17.42 16.00 -2.59
C GLU A 154 17.57 14.64 -3.29
N THR A 155 18.60 13.86 -2.96
CA THR A 155 18.78 12.51 -3.50
C THR A 155 17.63 11.59 -3.05
N LEU A 156 17.23 11.64 -1.79
CA LEU A 156 16.04 10.91 -1.29
C LEU A 156 14.75 11.33 -2.00
N ALA A 157 14.54 12.63 -2.21
CA ALA A 157 13.39 13.15 -2.95
C ALA A 157 13.39 12.68 -4.41
N THR A 158 14.56 12.57 -5.03
CA THR A 158 14.73 12.03 -6.39
C THR A 158 14.37 10.55 -6.46
N ILE A 159 14.85 9.74 -5.49
CA ILE A 159 14.50 8.32 -5.40
C ILE A 159 12.98 8.15 -5.21
N LYS A 160 12.36 8.93 -4.30
CA LYS A 160 10.90 8.91 -4.06
C LYS A 160 10.11 9.23 -5.33
N ARG A 161 10.51 10.26 -6.10
CA ARG A 161 9.87 10.62 -7.38
C ARG A 161 10.00 9.50 -8.43
N GLY A 162 11.15 8.84 -8.51
CA GLY A 162 11.37 7.73 -9.43
C GLY A 162 10.47 6.54 -9.11
N LEU A 163 10.37 6.16 -7.83
CA LEU A 163 9.45 5.09 -7.39
C LEU A 163 7.98 5.45 -7.62
N HIS A 164 7.59 6.70 -7.38
CA HIS A 164 6.23 7.18 -7.67
C HIS A 164 5.85 7.03 -9.13
N THR A 165 6.78 7.36 -10.03
CA THR A 165 6.58 7.21 -11.47
C THR A 165 6.45 5.73 -11.82
N LEU A 166 7.34 4.88 -11.32
CA LEU A 166 7.32 3.44 -11.57
C LEU A 166 6.04 2.76 -11.04
N LYS A 167 5.54 3.18 -9.87
CA LYS A 167 4.24 2.75 -9.33
C LYS A 167 3.09 3.12 -10.28
N GLY A 168 3.10 4.33 -10.83
CA GLY A 168 2.10 4.77 -11.80
C GLY A 168 2.12 3.92 -13.06
N GLU A 169 3.30 3.63 -13.59
CA GLU A 169 3.49 2.77 -14.75
C GLU A 169 3.01 1.32 -14.49
N CYS A 170 3.31 0.76 -13.31
CA CYS A 170 2.79 -0.55 -12.88
C CYS A 170 1.26 -0.57 -12.82
N GLY A 171 0.61 0.55 -12.48
CA GLY A 171 -0.85 0.67 -12.48
C GLY A 171 -1.46 0.55 -13.87
N VAL A 172 -0.81 1.08 -14.90
CA VAL A 172 -1.25 0.95 -16.30
C VAL A 172 -1.26 -0.51 -16.75
N LEU A 173 -0.33 -1.33 -16.23
CA LEU A 173 -0.28 -2.78 -16.49
C LEU A 173 -1.19 -3.62 -15.58
N ALA A 174 -1.95 -2.99 -14.68
CA ALA A 174 -2.70 -3.63 -13.60
C ALA A 174 -1.80 -4.58 -12.76
N ALA A 175 -0.56 -4.17 -12.51
CA ALA A 175 0.43 -4.93 -11.76
C ALA A 175 0.40 -4.57 -10.28
N HIS A 176 -0.70 -4.91 -9.61
CA HIS A 176 -1.00 -4.46 -8.25
C HIS A 176 0.06 -4.84 -7.21
N HIS A 177 0.71 -6.00 -7.36
CA HIS A 177 1.81 -6.42 -6.49
C HIS A 177 3.05 -5.52 -6.60
N ALA A 178 3.44 -5.17 -7.83
CA ALA A 178 4.55 -4.25 -8.07
C ALA A 178 4.19 -2.83 -7.58
N GLN A 179 2.92 -2.41 -7.73
CA GLN A 179 2.43 -1.15 -7.17
C GLN A 179 2.52 -1.14 -5.63
N ALA A 180 2.10 -2.21 -4.96
CA ALA A 180 2.16 -2.32 -3.51
C ALA A 180 3.59 -2.22 -2.99
N LEU A 181 4.52 -2.96 -3.61
CA LEU A 181 5.94 -2.86 -3.27
C LEU A 181 6.52 -1.45 -3.46
N CYS A 182 6.19 -0.78 -4.57
CA CYS A 182 6.62 0.59 -4.81
C CYS A 182 6.02 1.57 -3.78
N HIS A 183 4.74 1.38 -3.43
CA HIS A 183 4.05 2.19 -2.42
C HIS A 183 4.71 2.07 -1.05
N GLU A 184 4.96 0.85 -0.57
CA GLU A 184 5.61 0.64 0.73
C GLU A 184 7.04 1.21 0.76
N ALA A 185 7.78 1.08 -0.35
CA ALA A 185 9.08 1.70 -0.48
C ALA A 185 9.00 3.25 -0.49
N GLU A 186 8.04 3.84 -1.21
CA GLU A 186 7.78 5.29 -1.18
C GLU A 186 7.50 5.78 0.26
N THR A 187 6.68 5.04 1.02
CA THR A 187 6.35 5.36 2.41
C THR A 187 7.60 5.32 3.29
N ALA A 188 8.38 4.24 3.21
CA ALA A 188 9.61 4.10 3.98
C ALA A 188 10.64 5.20 3.67
N ILE A 189 10.71 5.65 2.41
CA ILE A 189 11.59 6.75 1.98
C ILE A 189 11.03 8.11 2.42
N GLY A 190 9.71 8.29 2.38
CA GLY A 190 9.04 9.46 2.95
C GLY A 190 9.41 9.64 4.42
N HIS A 191 9.39 8.56 5.21
CA HIS A 191 9.84 8.60 6.60
C HIS A 191 11.31 9.03 6.75
N ALA A 192 12.20 8.57 5.87
CA ALA A 192 13.60 9.01 5.88
C ALA A 192 13.74 10.51 5.53
N LEU A 193 12.96 11.00 4.57
CA LEU A 193 12.99 12.39 4.11
C LEU A 193 12.38 13.36 5.14
N ASP A 194 11.18 13.06 5.62
CA ASP A 194 10.37 14.00 6.42
C ASP A 194 10.77 13.98 7.90
N ARG A 195 11.29 12.85 8.39
CA ARG A 195 11.55 12.62 9.82
C ARG A 195 13.02 12.35 10.15
N GLY A 196 13.92 12.41 9.16
CA GLY A 196 15.35 12.17 9.34
C GLY A 196 15.68 10.74 9.80
N LEU A 197 14.78 9.78 9.52
CA LEU A 197 14.95 8.37 9.88
C LEU A 197 15.94 7.67 8.93
N PRO A 198 16.52 6.52 9.34
CA PRO A 198 17.44 5.79 8.47
C PRO A 198 16.77 5.38 7.16
N PHE A 199 17.47 5.54 6.05
CA PHE A 199 17.03 5.09 4.74
C PHE A 199 17.15 3.56 4.64
N PRO A 200 16.12 2.84 4.13
CA PRO A 200 16.15 1.38 4.04
C PRO A 200 16.94 0.88 2.83
N THR A 201 18.25 1.12 2.78
CA THR A 201 19.10 0.78 1.61
C THR A 201 18.91 -0.65 1.12
N ASP A 202 19.05 -1.63 2.01
CA ASP A 202 18.96 -3.05 1.64
C ASP A 202 17.58 -3.43 1.08
N HIS A 203 16.51 -2.84 1.63
CA HIS A 203 15.14 -3.12 1.18
C HIS A 203 14.85 -2.46 -0.17
N ALA A 204 15.37 -1.24 -0.38
CA ALA A 204 15.25 -0.53 -1.64
C ALA A 204 16.00 -1.28 -2.77
N LEU A 205 17.22 -1.76 -2.51
CA LEU A 205 17.98 -2.57 -3.47
C LEU A 205 17.29 -3.92 -3.76
N ALA A 206 16.76 -4.59 -2.72
CA ALA A 206 16.01 -5.83 -2.90
C ALA A 206 14.73 -5.63 -3.75
N LEU A 207 14.08 -4.47 -3.65
CA LEU A 207 12.97 -4.10 -4.52
C LEU A 207 13.43 -3.92 -5.98
N LEU A 208 14.55 -3.22 -6.23
CA LEU A 208 15.06 -3.05 -7.59
C LEU A 208 15.42 -4.40 -8.22
N ASP A 209 16.06 -5.29 -7.46
CA ASP A 209 16.40 -6.65 -7.91
C ASP A 209 15.15 -7.46 -8.24
N TRP A 210 14.13 -7.40 -7.37
CA TRP A 210 12.86 -8.07 -7.62
C TRP A 210 12.18 -7.58 -8.89
N MET A 211 12.11 -6.25 -9.09
CA MET A 211 11.51 -5.65 -10.29
C MET A 211 12.28 -6.01 -11.56
N ARG A 212 13.61 -6.05 -11.49
CA ARG A 212 14.47 -6.46 -12.61
C ARG A 212 14.21 -7.92 -12.98
N GLY A 213 14.16 -8.81 -12.00
CA GLY A 213 13.84 -10.23 -12.21
C GLY A 213 12.43 -10.45 -12.76
N TRP A 214 11.46 -9.63 -12.37
CA TRP A 214 10.12 -9.68 -12.93
C TRP A 214 10.06 -9.16 -14.38
N ALA A 215 10.74 -8.05 -14.68
CA ALA A 215 10.85 -7.53 -16.04
C ALA A 215 11.49 -8.54 -17.02
N GLU A 216 12.48 -9.32 -16.56
CA GLU A 216 13.07 -10.41 -17.35
C GLU A 216 12.06 -11.54 -17.66
N GLN A 217 11.19 -11.88 -16.72
CA GLN A 217 10.12 -12.87 -16.93
C GLN A 217 9.07 -12.34 -17.92
N LEU A 218 8.64 -11.09 -17.75
CA LEU A 218 7.70 -10.43 -18.65
C LEU A 218 8.24 -10.28 -20.08
N ALA A 219 9.56 -10.11 -20.23
CA ALA A 219 10.21 -10.07 -21.54
C ALA A 219 10.11 -11.41 -22.29
N THR A 220 9.96 -12.52 -21.56
CA THR A 220 9.81 -13.87 -22.13
C THR A 220 8.33 -14.21 -22.34
N ASP A 221 7.50 -13.89 -21.36
CA ASP A 221 6.06 -14.15 -21.34
C ASP A 221 5.33 -12.93 -20.73
N PRO A 222 4.60 -12.12 -21.53
CA PRO A 222 3.84 -10.98 -21.03
C PRO A 222 2.82 -11.31 -19.95
N ASP A 223 2.34 -12.56 -19.92
CA ASP A 223 1.41 -13.08 -18.94
C ASP A 223 2.11 -13.88 -17.83
N ALA A 224 3.44 -13.75 -17.72
CA ALA A 224 4.21 -14.38 -16.66
C ALA A 224 3.61 -14.08 -15.28
N PRO A 225 3.53 -15.10 -14.41
CA PRO A 225 3.05 -14.92 -13.06
C PRO A 225 3.99 -13.99 -12.29
N THR A 226 3.42 -13.27 -11.34
CA THR A 226 4.21 -12.40 -10.47
C THR A 226 5.12 -13.25 -9.56
N PRO A 227 6.41 -12.92 -9.45
CA PRO A 227 7.32 -13.65 -8.58
C PRO A 227 6.90 -13.54 -7.11
N PRO A 228 7.33 -14.50 -6.25
CA PRO A 228 7.11 -14.40 -4.81
C PRO A 228 7.64 -13.07 -4.26
N HIS A 229 6.81 -12.37 -3.49
CA HIS A 229 7.13 -11.03 -2.98
C HIS A 229 6.63 -10.77 -1.54
N ALA A 230 5.87 -11.71 -0.94
CA ALA A 230 5.30 -11.55 0.39
C ALA A 230 6.37 -11.19 1.44
N ASP A 231 7.48 -11.92 1.47
CA ASP A 231 8.60 -11.66 2.39
C ASP A 231 9.25 -10.28 2.19
N LEU A 232 9.26 -9.75 0.96
CA LEU A 232 9.80 -8.43 0.68
C LEU A 232 8.82 -7.33 1.11
N LEU A 233 7.53 -7.53 0.80
CA LEU A 233 6.46 -6.63 1.20
C LEU A 233 6.38 -6.51 2.72
N GLU A 234 6.39 -7.64 3.43
CA GLU A 234 6.35 -7.67 4.89
C GLU A 234 7.54 -6.93 5.50
N ARG A 235 8.76 -7.13 4.97
CA ARG A 235 9.95 -6.41 5.46
C ARG A 235 9.87 -4.90 5.24
N LEU A 236 9.34 -4.46 4.09
CA LEU A 236 9.14 -3.03 3.81
C LEU A 236 8.10 -2.43 4.77
N GLN A 237 6.99 -3.12 5.00
CA GLN A 237 5.93 -2.73 5.94
C GLN A 237 6.44 -2.65 7.38
N GLN A 238 7.18 -3.66 7.84
CA GLN A 238 7.78 -3.68 9.17
C GLN A 238 8.76 -2.52 9.34
N PHE A 239 9.53 -2.18 8.31
CA PHE A 239 10.43 -1.04 8.35
C PHE A 239 9.65 0.28 8.45
N ALA A 240 8.61 0.46 7.64
CA ALA A 240 7.76 1.65 7.66
C ALA A 240 7.04 1.82 9.01
N ALA A 241 6.45 0.76 9.56
CA ALA A 241 5.77 0.77 10.85
C ALA A 241 6.76 0.99 12.02
N GLY A 242 7.91 0.32 12.00
CA GLY A 242 8.95 0.53 13.01
C GLY A 242 9.47 1.97 13.02
N ALA A 243 9.57 2.60 11.84
CA ALA A 243 9.90 4.00 11.70
C ALA A 243 8.83 4.94 12.33
N GLU A 244 7.55 4.60 12.24
CA GLU A 244 6.45 5.35 12.88
C GLU A 244 6.49 5.24 14.40
N GLU A 245 6.67 4.04 14.93
CA GLU A 245 6.79 3.81 16.39
C GLU A 245 8.00 4.57 16.97
N GLN A 246 9.13 4.56 16.26
CA GLN A 246 10.35 5.23 16.68
C GLN A 246 10.22 6.76 16.63
N ALA A 247 9.46 7.28 15.66
CA ALA A 247 9.11 8.70 15.59
C ALA A 247 8.19 9.12 16.76
N GLN A 248 7.17 8.33 17.11
CA GLN A 248 6.32 8.61 18.26
C GLN A 248 7.08 8.53 19.59
N ALA A 249 8.00 7.58 19.73
CA ALA A 249 8.86 7.47 20.91
C ALA A 249 9.81 8.67 21.07
N ASN A 250 10.40 9.16 19.97
CA ASN A 250 11.26 10.35 19.99
C ASN A 250 10.47 11.64 20.28
N ALA A 251 9.24 11.76 19.77
CA ALA A 251 8.36 12.89 20.08
C ALA A 251 7.95 12.92 21.55
N ALA A 252 7.71 11.75 22.16
CA ALA A 252 7.37 11.63 23.59
C ALA A 252 8.55 11.91 24.55
N ALA A 253 9.80 11.85 24.07
CA ALA A 253 11.01 12.08 24.87
C ALA A 253 11.52 13.52 24.83
N ALA A 254 10.99 14.38 23.96
CA ALA A 254 11.35 15.80 23.90
C ALA A 254 10.62 16.61 25.00
N PRO A 255 11.26 17.63 25.64
CA PRO A 255 10.59 18.45 26.63
C PRO A 255 9.45 19.23 25.98
N ALA A 256 8.25 19.07 26.52
CA ALA A 256 7.03 19.71 26.04
C ALA A 256 7.17 21.25 25.96
N ALA A 257 7.38 21.76 24.75
CA ALA A 257 6.98 23.10 24.37
C ALA A 257 5.45 23.08 24.11
N PRO A 258 4.71 24.17 24.40
CA PRO A 258 3.26 24.11 24.49
C PRO A 258 2.64 23.75 23.13
N ALA A 259 1.82 22.70 23.16
CA ALA A 259 1.02 22.23 22.05
C ALA A 259 0.12 23.36 21.53
N ALA A 260 0.32 23.73 20.26
CA ALA A 260 -0.72 24.31 19.45
C ALA A 260 -1.50 23.14 18.82
N ASP A 261 -2.82 23.17 19.01
CA ASP A 261 -3.78 22.23 18.45
C ASP A 261 -3.56 22.08 16.94
N ALA A 262 -3.44 20.85 16.47
CA ALA A 262 -3.50 20.48 15.06
C ALA A 262 -4.75 19.59 14.89
N PRO A 263 -5.70 19.92 13.99
CA PRO A 263 -6.79 19.01 13.65
C PRO A 263 -6.23 17.82 12.87
N GLY A 264 -6.79 16.64 13.16
CA GLY A 264 -6.34 15.34 12.68
C GLY A 264 -6.61 15.07 11.20
N ALA A 265 -5.90 14.03 10.75
CA ALA A 265 -5.83 13.44 9.43
C ALA A 265 -7.16 13.06 8.75
N ASP A 266 -7.17 13.27 7.44
CA ASP A 266 -7.63 12.35 6.38
C ASP A 266 -9.05 11.77 6.50
N GLU A 267 -10.05 12.58 6.09
CA GLU A 267 -11.30 12.11 5.48
C GLU A 267 -11.43 12.78 4.09
N PRO A 268 -11.90 12.09 3.04
CA PRO A 268 -12.22 12.74 1.77
C PRO A 268 -13.42 13.69 1.98
N VAL A 269 -13.13 14.99 2.05
CA VAL A 269 -14.14 16.04 2.19
C VAL A 269 -14.95 16.13 0.89
N ASP A 270 -16.21 15.68 0.95
CA ASP A 270 -17.19 15.94 -0.08
C ASP A 270 -17.57 17.43 -0.07
N LEU A 271 -16.88 18.22 -0.90
CA LEU A 271 -17.10 19.67 -1.07
C LEU A 271 -18.47 20.02 -1.67
N ALA A 272 -19.36 19.05 -1.91
CA ALA A 272 -20.60 19.26 -2.66
C ALA A 272 -21.80 19.74 -1.82
N ALA A 273 -21.75 19.77 -0.48
CA ALA A 273 -22.84 20.31 0.32
C ALA A 273 -22.39 20.73 1.74
N GLU A 274 -22.55 22.02 2.08
CA GLU A 274 -22.24 22.68 3.39
C GLU A 274 -20.79 23.23 3.44
N ASP A 275 -20.46 24.52 3.62
CA ASP A 275 -21.15 25.73 4.09
C ASP A 275 -20.37 26.94 3.50
N ASP A 276 -21.03 27.87 2.79
CA ASP A 276 -20.36 29.01 2.09
C ASP A 276 -19.50 29.87 3.05
N GLU A 277 -19.81 29.84 4.35
CA GLU A 277 -19.10 30.54 5.41
C GLU A 277 -17.75 29.90 5.74
N MET A 278 -17.66 28.55 5.78
CA MET A 278 -16.39 27.84 5.98
C MET A 278 -15.45 28.02 4.79
N LEU A 279 -15.97 28.00 3.56
CA LEU A 279 -15.17 28.27 2.37
C LEU A 279 -14.66 29.72 2.36
N ALA A 280 -15.48 30.67 2.83
CA ALA A 280 -15.07 32.06 2.96
C ALA A 280 -13.98 32.26 4.03
N GLU A 281 -14.05 31.55 5.16
CA GLU A 281 -13.05 31.55 6.21
C GLU A 281 -11.73 30.93 5.73
N PHE A 282 -11.78 29.75 5.10
CA PHE A 282 -10.61 29.13 4.47
C PHE A 282 -9.98 30.05 3.41
N MET A 283 -10.78 30.66 2.53
CA MET A 283 -10.25 31.61 1.54
C MET A 283 -9.64 32.87 2.16
N ALA A 284 -10.08 33.28 3.35
CA ALA A 284 -9.50 34.40 4.06
C ALA A 284 -8.16 34.01 4.71
N GLU A 285 -8.10 32.87 5.39
CA GLU A 285 -6.91 32.32 6.03
C GLU A 285 -5.82 31.96 5.00
N ALA A 286 -6.22 31.33 3.89
CA ALA A 286 -5.30 31.01 2.81
C ALA A 286 -4.70 32.27 2.18
N ARG A 287 -5.46 33.36 2.05
CA ARG A 287 -4.92 34.64 1.58
C ARG A 287 -3.94 35.25 2.57
N GLU A 288 -4.22 35.19 3.86
CA GLU A 288 -3.31 35.70 4.89
C GLU A 288 -1.97 34.94 4.90
N HIS A 289 -2.02 33.62 4.74
CA HIS A 289 -0.82 32.79 4.58
C HIS A 289 -0.05 33.10 3.29
N LEU A 290 -0.74 33.30 2.17
CA LEU A 290 -0.11 33.70 0.90
C LEU A 290 0.54 35.09 0.98
N ASP A 291 -0.12 36.06 1.60
CA ASP A 291 0.41 37.42 1.80
C ASP A 291 1.68 37.38 2.67
N ALA A 292 1.68 36.56 3.73
CA ALA A 292 2.86 36.35 4.57
C ALA A 292 4.02 35.67 3.81
N ALA A 293 3.71 34.68 2.96
CA ALA A 293 4.69 34.02 2.12
C ALA A 293 5.28 34.95 1.06
N GLU A 294 4.45 35.80 0.44
CA GLU A 294 4.89 36.80 -0.54
C GLU A 294 5.82 37.83 0.10
N ALA A 295 5.48 38.35 1.29
CA ALA A 295 6.34 39.27 2.02
C ALA A 295 7.70 38.65 2.37
N ALA A 296 7.69 37.41 2.87
CA ALA A 296 8.92 36.68 3.19
C ALA A 296 9.77 36.40 1.93
N ALA A 297 9.13 36.09 0.79
CA ALA A 297 9.81 35.85 -0.48
C ALA A 297 10.47 37.12 -1.05
N LEU A 298 9.81 38.27 -0.92
CA LEU A 298 10.38 39.57 -1.29
C LEU A 298 11.55 39.96 -0.38
N GLU A 299 11.52 39.61 0.90
CA GLU A 299 12.61 39.90 1.82
C GLU A 299 13.83 38.98 1.59
N LEU A 300 13.59 37.73 1.16
CA LEU A 300 14.61 36.81 0.69
C LEU A 300 15.41 37.32 -0.53
N GLU A 301 14.85 38.21 -1.36
CA GLU A 301 15.63 38.85 -2.43
C GLU A 301 16.82 39.66 -1.88
N ASN A 302 16.69 40.20 -0.67
CA ASN A 302 17.74 40.99 -0.02
C ASN A 302 18.64 40.15 0.89
N ASN A 303 18.15 39.00 1.37
CA ASN A 303 18.88 38.10 2.27
C ASN A 303 18.56 36.62 1.99
N ALA A 304 19.16 36.05 0.95
CA ALA A 304 18.83 34.73 0.42
C ALA A 304 19.14 33.53 1.34
N GLU A 305 19.90 33.74 2.43
CA GLU A 305 20.29 32.68 3.38
C GLU A 305 19.48 32.72 4.68
N ASP A 306 18.45 33.56 4.76
CA ASP A 306 17.61 33.69 5.96
C ASP A 306 16.65 32.50 6.11
N ILE A 307 17.04 31.56 6.96
CA ILE A 307 16.30 30.32 7.22
C ILE A 307 14.93 30.61 7.87
N GLU A 308 14.76 31.71 8.61
CA GLU A 308 13.46 32.04 9.21
C GLU A 308 12.45 32.47 8.15
N LEU A 309 12.88 33.21 7.13
CA LEU A 309 12.04 33.59 5.99
C LEU A 309 11.66 32.36 5.14
N ILE A 310 12.60 31.45 4.90
CA ILE A 310 12.34 30.19 4.20
C ILE A 310 11.32 29.33 4.96
N ASN A 311 11.50 29.20 6.28
CA ASN A 311 10.56 28.44 7.13
C ASN A 311 9.18 29.10 7.18
N THR A 312 9.09 30.42 7.10
CA THR A 312 7.82 31.16 7.05
C THR A 312 7.05 30.83 5.77
N ILE A 313 7.74 30.82 4.62
CA ILE A 313 7.16 30.40 3.34
C ILE A 313 6.71 28.93 3.40
N PHE A 314 7.56 28.03 3.90
CA PHE A 314 7.25 26.61 3.99
C PHE A 314 6.01 26.35 4.87
N ARG A 315 5.92 27.02 6.03
CA ARG A 315 4.76 26.91 6.93
C ARG A 315 3.47 27.40 6.27
N ALA A 316 3.52 28.51 5.54
CA ALA A 316 2.35 29.02 4.83
C ALA A 316 1.82 27.99 3.82
N PHE A 317 2.68 27.41 2.97
CA PHE A 317 2.28 26.40 2.00
C PHE A 317 1.90 25.04 2.61
N HIS A 318 2.39 24.73 3.81
CA HIS A 318 1.99 23.51 4.53
C HIS A 318 0.66 23.70 5.29
N THR A 319 0.26 24.94 5.60
CA THR A 319 -0.96 25.23 6.36
C THR A 319 -2.20 25.37 5.47
N ILE A 320 -2.03 25.89 4.24
CA ILE A 320 -3.09 26.01 3.21
C ILE A 320 -3.39 24.65 2.59
#